data_AF-A0A371CME9-F1
#
_entry.id   AF-A0A371CME9-F1
#
_cell.length_a   1.000
_cell.length_b   1.000
_cell.length_c   1.000
_cell.angle_alpha   90.00
_cell.angle_beta   90.00
_cell.angle_gamma   90.00
#
_symmetry.space_group_name_H-M   'P 1'
#
loop_
_entity.id
_entity.type
_entity.pdbx_description
1 polymer ?
#
loop_
_entity_poly.entity_id
_entity_poly.type
_entity_poly.pdbx_seq_one_letter_code
_entity_poly.pdbx_strand_id
1 'polypeptide(L)' 'TAGSRAFPKNVGANDVHYGARLDWGEKYQKADGNWYRRLYLQPNKDAADSTLKELAQESSHMNLASFEI' A
#
# COMPACT_ATOMS: atom_id res chain seq x y z
N THR A 1 5.26 -12.69 0.00
CA THR A 1 5.92 -12.03 -1.15
C THR A 1 5.83 -10.54 -0.97
N ALA A 2 6.93 -9.79 -1.16
CA ALA A 2 6.87 -8.33 -1.12
C ALA A 2 5.85 -7.84 -2.16
N GLY A 3 4.90 -7.01 -1.74
CA GLY A 3 3.89 -6.46 -2.62
C GLY A 3 4.50 -5.67 -3.78
N SER A 4 3.78 -5.53 -4.88
CA SER A 4 4.21 -4.67 -5.99
C SER A 4 3.43 -3.37 -5.98
N ARG A 5 4.11 -2.24 -6.24
CA ARG A 5 3.48 -0.92 -6.25
C ARG A 5 2.33 -0.90 -7.25
N ALA A 6 1.14 -0.56 -6.76
CA ALA A 6 -0.07 -0.36 -7.54
C ALA A 6 -0.14 1.07 -8.08
N PHE A 7 0.11 2.05 -7.20
CA PHE A 7 0.05 3.47 -7.53
C PHE A 7 0.87 4.31 -6.53
N PRO A 8 1.47 5.43 -6.96
CA PRO A 8 1.62 5.89 -8.35
C PRO A 8 2.65 5.06 -9.13
N LYS A 9 2.42 4.82 -10.43
CA LYS A 9 3.42 4.16 -11.28
C LYS A 9 4.53 5.18 -11.59
N ASN A 10 5.79 4.83 -11.28
CA ASN A 10 7.00 5.63 -11.54
C ASN A 10 7.17 6.87 -10.67
N VAL A 11 7.62 6.67 -9.44
CA VAL A 11 8.01 7.76 -8.55
C VAL A 11 9.40 7.47 -7.99
N GLY A 12 10.38 8.23 -8.50
CA GLY A 12 11.72 8.32 -7.94
C GLY A 12 11.70 9.29 -6.77
N ALA A 13 12.47 10.38 -6.87
CA ALA A 13 12.57 11.41 -5.83
C ALA A 13 11.22 12.03 -5.39
N ASN A 14 10.17 11.95 -6.23
CA ASN A 14 8.85 12.52 -5.91
C ASN A 14 8.04 11.69 -4.90
N ASP A 15 8.49 10.51 -4.46
CA ASP A 15 7.80 9.70 -3.45
C ASP A 15 7.58 10.45 -2.13
N VAL A 16 8.49 11.36 -1.78
CA VAL A 16 8.40 12.24 -0.60
C VAL A 16 7.20 13.19 -0.72
N HIS A 17 6.89 13.68 -1.93
CA HIS A 17 5.80 14.62 -2.16
C HIS A 17 4.42 13.95 -2.19
N TYR A 18 4.30 12.73 -2.74
CA TYR A 18 3.04 11.98 -2.68
C TYR A 18 2.71 11.53 -1.25
N GLY A 19 3.73 11.32 -0.43
CA GLY A 19 3.60 11.03 0.99
C GLY A 19 3.02 9.65 1.34
N ALA A 20 2.40 8.96 0.39
CA ALA A 20 1.96 7.58 0.52
C ALA A 20 1.87 6.88 -0.84
N ARG A 21 1.84 5.55 -0.82
CA ARG A 21 1.65 4.69 -2.00
C ARG A 21 0.63 3.60 -1.74
N LEU A 22 0.04 3.11 -2.82
CA LEU A 22 -0.75 1.90 -2.83
C LEU A 22 0.08 0.74 -3.35
N ASP A 23 0.08 -0.36 -2.60
CA ASP A 23 0.80 -1.58 -2.93
C ASP A 23 -0.15 -2.75 -3.05
N TRP A 24 0.05 -3.55 -4.08
CA TRP A 24 -0.61 -4.82 -4.23
C TRP A 24 -0.08 -5.83 -3.23
N GLY A 25 -0.96 -6.33 -2.39
CA GLY A 25 -0.66 -7.39 -1.44
C GLY A 25 -0.71 -8.79 -2.04
N GLU A 26 -0.68 -9.75 -1.12
CA GLU A 26 -0.84 -11.18 -1.39
C GLU A 26 -2.16 -11.49 -2.11
N LYS A 27 -2.09 -12.47 -3.01
CA LYS A 27 -3.26 -13.16 -3.54
C LYS A 27 -3.58 -14.36 -2.66
N TYR A 28 -4.83 -14.53 -2.29
CA TYR A 28 -5.27 -15.64 -1.45
C TYR A 28 -6.61 -16.16 -1.94
N GLN A 29 -6.84 -17.45 -1.79
CA GLN A 29 -8.12 -18.07 -2.10
C GLN A 29 -8.98 -18.09 -0.84
N LYS A 30 -10.28 -17.79 -0.98
CA LYS A 30 -11.26 -18.01 0.09
C LYS A 30 -11.86 -19.42 -0.02
N ALA A 31 -12.60 -19.84 1.00
CA ALA A 31 -13.25 -21.14 1.06
C ALA A 31 -14.30 -21.36 -0.05
N ASP A 32 -14.80 -20.28 -0.68
CA ASP A 32 -15.69 -20.32 -1.84
C ASP A 32 -14.98 -20.67 -3.15
N GLY A 33 -13.64 -20.81 -3.13
CA GLY A 33 -12.83 -21.07 -4.31
C GLY A 33 -12.42 -19.82 -5.10
N ASN A 34 -12.95 -18.65 -4.75
CA ASN A 34 -12.63 -17.40 -5.44
C ASN A 34 -11.29 -16.83 -4.98
N TRP A 35 -10.54 -16.25 -5.91
CA TRP A 35 -9.27 -15.60 -5.63
C TRP A 35 -9.48 -14.14 -5.27
N TYR A 36 -8.77 -13.69 -4.25
CA TYR A 36 -8.79 -12.32 -3.78
C TYR A 36 -7.39 -11.75 -3.75
N ARG A 37 -7.30 -10.42 -3.81
CA ARG A 37 -6.06 -9.68 -3.64
C ARG A 37 -6.25 -8.55 -2.64
N ARG A 38 -5.24 -8.35 -1.79
CA ARG A 38 -5.21 -7.20 -0.86
C ARG A 38 -4.66 -5.95 -1.55
N LEU A 39 -5.17 -4.79 -1.14
CA LEU A 39 -4.61 -3.48 -1.45
C LEU A 39 -4.16 -2.82 -0.15
N TYR A 40 -2.89 -2.46 -0.08
CA TYR A 40 -2.29 -1.82 1.08
C TYR A 40 -2.03 -0.34 0.81
N LEU A 41 -2.30 0.50 1.80
CA LEU A 41 -1.72 1.83 1.90
C LEU A 41 -0.39 1.73 2.64
N GLN A 42 0.66 2.28 2.05
CA GLN A 42 1.96 2.44 2.67
C GLN A 42 2.31 3.92 2.73
N PRO A 43 2.12 4.58 3.89
CA PRO A 43 2.59 5.93 4.11
C PRO A 43 4.11 5.99 4.06
N ASN A 44 4.63 7.11 3.56
CA ASN A 44 6.06 7.35 3.46
C ASN A 44 6.57 8.00 4.75
N LYS A 45 7.49 7.35 5.46
CA LYS A 45 8.15 7.92 6.66
C LYS A 45 8.90 9.22 6.38
N ASP A 46 9.29 9.42 5.12
CA ASP A 46 9.99 10.61 4.64
C ASP A 46 9.01 11.57 3.94
N ALA A 47 7.69 11.39 4.07
CA ALA A 47 6.67 12.28 3.48
C ALA A 47 6.93 13.74 3.85
N ALA A 48 6.64 14.69 2.97
CA ALA A 48 6.74 16.11 3.33
C ALA A 48 5.71 16.50 4.41
N ASP A 49 4.57 15.82 4.44
CA ASP A 49 3.47 16.01 5.38
C ASP A 49 3.72 15.26 6.70
N SER A 50 3.66 15.96 7.83
CA SER A 50 3.94 15.40 9.17
C SER A 50 2.90 14.37 9.61
N THR A 51 1.64 14.51 9.24
CA THR A 51 0.58 13.54 9.56
C THR A 51 0.85 12.21 8.86
N LEU A 52 1.34 12.25 7.62
CA LEU A 52 1.72 11.03 6.89
C LEU A 52 2.99 10.38 7.46
N LYS A 53 3.93 11.16 8.00
CA LYS A 53 5.10 10.62 8.72
C LYS A 53 4.68 9.88 9.99
N GLU A 54 3.81 10.48 10.79
CA GLU A 54 3.28 9.87 12.02
C GLU A 54 2.53 8.58 11.70
N LEU A 55 1.65 8.63 10.69
CA LEU A 55 0.93 7.46 10.22
C LEU A 55 1.87 6.34 9.72
N ALA A 56 2.98 6.68 9.08
CA ALA A 56 3.99 5.72 8.65
C ALA A 56 4.70 5.02 9.83
N GLN A 57 4.86 5.71 10.96
CA GLN A 57 5.47 5.16 12.18
C GLN A 57 4.51 4.22 12.91
N GLU A 58 3.21 4.54 12.91
CA GLU A 58 2.19 3.71 13.54
C GLU A 58 1.87 2.46 12.73
N SER A 59 1.67 2.60 11.42
CA SER A 59 1.32 1.50 10.53
C SER A 59 1.81 1.73 9.10
N SER A 60 2.97 1.16 8.79
CA SER A 60 3.56 1.27 7.46
C SER A 60 2.88 0.40 6.40
N HIS A 61 1.98 -0.53 6.77
CA HIS A 61 1.31 -1.48 5.87
C HIS A 61 -0.17 -1.66 6.24
N MET A 62 -1.00 -0.66 5.95
CA MET A 62 -2.43 -0.70 6.27
C MET A 62 -3.22 -1.41 5.18
N ASN A 63 -3.93 -2.48 5.52
CA ASN A 63 -4.85 -3.14 4.59
C ASN A 63 -6.08 -2.25 4.38
N LEU A 64 -6.24 -1.70 3.18
CA LEU A 64 -7.39 -0.87 2.84
C LEU A 64 -8.57 -1.68 2.33
N ALA A 65 -8.29 -2.67 1.48
CA ALA A 65 -9.33 -3.42 0.78
C ALA A 65 -8.87 -4.81 0.39
N SER A 66 -9.83 -5.70 0.22
CA SER A 66 -9.63 -6.99 -0.44
C SER A 66 -10.73 -7.17 -1.47
N PHE A 67 -10.36 -7.49 -2.71
CA PHE A 67 -11.28 -7.60 -3.82
C PHE A 67 -11.00 -8.88 -4.60
N GLU A 68 -12.04 -9.42 -5.22
CA GLU A 68 -11.99 -10.61 -6.05
C GLU A 68 -11.20 -10.34 -7.35
N ILE A 69 -10.43 -11.30 -7.84
CA ILE A 69 -9.53 -11.19 -9.01
C ILE A 69 -9.58 -12.38 -9.95
#